data_AF-A0A9R0QYK4-F1
#
_entry.id   AF-A0A9R0QYK4-F1
#
_cell.length_a   1.000
_cell.length_b   1.000
_cell.length_c   1.000
_cell.angle_alpha   90.00
_cell.angle_beta   90.00
_cell.angle_gamma   90.00
#
_symmetry.space_group_name_H-M   'P 1'
#
loop_
_entity.id
_entity.type
_entity.pdbx_description
1 polymer ?
#
loop_
_entity_poly.entity_id
_entity_poly.type
_entity_poly.pdbx_seq_one_letter_code
_entity_poly.pdbx_strand_id
1 'polypeptide(L)'
;MLACSRRSVDDMAHLTALLLASVLVFVLSATPTLSIITGGGGATARQSTSLNHGAARTYVVLVEPPAHAHHDDEAAHRRWHESFLRTGSRPGRKAGGEAPTIRHSYTGVFSGFAAKLTEDELAAVSRKRGFVRAFPERRVPLMTTRTPGFLGLDAKQGVWNATNYGEGVIVGLLDTGIAASHPSFGDEGMPPPPAKWKGKCQAPVRCNNKLVGLVSLMGGNDTTDAVGHGTHTAGTAAGHFVDGVSAFGLGRGTAAGIAPGAHLAMYKVCDGEGCFESDILAGMDAAVKDGVDVLSLSLGGPSIPLDKDLIAIGAFGVMSKGILVVCAGGNSGPTPATLSNEAPWILTVGAGSVDRSYRATVRLGDGEAFDGESLTQDKRFSSKAYPLYYPQGTSYCDYFDGVNITGKVVVCDTETPLPPLNSIQAVQAAGGAGVVFINEADFGYTIVVEKYYNLPMSQVTATDGAKIMGYARVGSTSVRCTQPAWLA
;
A
#
# COMPACT_ATOMS: atom_id res chain seq x y z
N MET A 1 -59.30 59.16 11.56
CA MET A 1 -58.01 59.42 10.86
C MET A 1 -57.35 58.08 10.52
N LEU A 2 -56.18 58.11 9.87
CA LEU A 2 -55.33 57.02 9.39
C LEU A 2 -55.20 55.80 10.34
N ALA A 3 -54.72 54.60 9.95
CA ALA A 3 -54.58 53.85 8.68
C ALA A 3 -53.81 52.54 8.99
N CYS A 4 -53.68 51.60 8.03
CA CYS A 4 -52.80 50.41 8.05
C CYS A 4 -53.14 49.28 9.08
N SER A 5 -52.92 47.99 8.79
CA SER A 5 -52.74 47.32 7.48
C SER A 5 -53.10 45.81 7.58
N ARG A 6 -53.25 45.14 6.44
CA ARG A 6 -53.57 43.70 6.31
C ARG A 6 -52.34 42.81 6.57
N ARG A 7 -52.60 41.55 6.94
CA ARG A 7 -51.91 40.35 6.41
C ARG A 7 -52.89 39.18 6.33
N SER A 8 -52.66 38.24 5.42
CA SER A 8 -53.61 37.16 5.10
C SER A 8 -53.30 35.87 5.87
N VAL A 9 -54.26 34.93 5.83
CA VAL A 9 -54.17 33.60 6.44
C VAL A 9 -53.51 32.58 5.47
N ASP A 10 -53.39 32.93 4.19
CA ASP A 10 -53.04 31.99 3.11
C ASP A 10 -51.57 31.51 3.12
N ASP A 11 -50.63 32.31 3.66
CA ASP A 11 -49.19 31.99 3.65
C ASP A 11 -48.85 30.69 4.41
N MET A 12 -49.66 30.30 5.40
CA MET A 12 -49.39 29.11 6.22
C MET A 12 -49.79 27.79 5.54
N ALA A 13 -50.67 27.82 4.54
CA ALA A 13 -51.11 26.64 3.80
C ALA A 13 -50.08 26.18 2.75
N HIS A 14 -49.38 27.13 2.11
CA HIS A 14 -48.38 26.78 1.09
C HIS A 14 -47.10 26.19 1.68
N LEU A 15 -46.63 26.66 2.84
CA LEU A 15 -45.42 26.14 3.48
C LEU A 15 -45.55 24.67 3.92
N THR A 16 -46.73 24.30 4.42
CA THR A 16 -47.03 22.92 4.85
C THR A 16 -47.15 21.95 3.67
N ALA A 17 -47.72 22.39 2.54
CA ALA A 17 -47.80 21.58 1.32
C ALA A 17 -46.42 21.24 0.71
N LEU A 18 -45.49 22.20 0.66
CA LEU A 18 -44.13 22.00 0.13
C LEU A 18 -43.27 21.05 1.00
N LEU A 19 -43.45 21.08 2.32
CA LEU A 19 -42.77 20.15 3.23
C LEU A 19 -43.31 18.71 3.12
N LEU A 20 -44.62 18.54 2.96
CA LEU A 20 -45.21 17.20 2.76
C LEU A 20 -44.82 16.58 1.41
N ALA A 21 -44.78 17.38 0.34
CA ALA A 21 -44.37 16.91 -1.00
C ALA A 21 -42.91 16.43 -1.05
N SER A 22 -42.00 17.13 -0.35
CA SER A 22 -40.57 16.78 -0.34
C SER A 22 -40.25 15.56 0.52
N VAL A 23 -40.97 15.33 1.64
CA VAL A 23 -40.86 14.09 2.42
C VAL A 23 -41.38 12.87 1.64
N LEU A 24 -42.48 13.01 0.88
CA LEU A 24 -43.08 11.88 0.17
C LEU A 24 -42.18 11.32 -0.95
N VAL A 25 -41.38 12.17 -1.61
CA VAL A 25 -40.42 11.75 -2.64
C VAL A 25 -39.25 10.94 -2.05
N PHE A 26 -38.84 11.24 -0.80
CA PHE A 26 -37.68 10.57 -0.17
C PHE A 26 -38.01 9.18 0.39
N VAL A 27 -39.29 8.85 0.60
CA VAL A 27 -39.74 7.56 1.16
C VAL A 27 -39.98 6.50 0.08
N LEU A 28 -40.12 6.89 -1.19
CA LEU A 28 -40.48 5.98 -2.30
C LEU A 28 -39.28 5.40 -3.07
N SER A 29 -38.03 5.73 -2.71
CA SER A 29 -36.81 5.24 -3.38
C SER A 29 -35.99 4.24 -2.56
N ALA A 30 -36.43 3.89 -1.35
CA ALA A 30 -35.64 3.14 -0.36
C ALA A 30 -36.27 1.80 0.06
N THR A 31 -36.60 0.93 -0.90
CA THR A 31 -37.09 -0.44 -0.64
C THR A 31 -36.09 -1.51 -1.10
N PRO A 32 -35.12 -1.92 -0.27
CA PRO A 32 -34.34 -3.13 -0.54
C PRO A 32 -35.23 -4.37 -0.36
N THR A 33 -35.61 -5.01 -1.45
CA THR A 33 -36.43 -6.24 -1.41
C THR A 33 -35.64 -7.40 -0.80
N LEU A 34 -36.04 -7.84 0.40
CA LEU A 34 -35.54 -9.08 0.99
C LEU A 34 -35.87 -10.27 0.08
N SER A 35 -34.83 -11.01 -0.32
CA SER A 35 -34.96 -12.36 -0.88
C SER A 35 -34.37 -13.35 0.13
N ILE A 36 -35.24 -13.98 0.92
CA ILE A 36 -34.85 -15.00 1.89
C ILE A 36 -34.75 -16.35 1.17
N ILE A 37 -33.60 -17.02 1.29
CA ILE A 37 -33.44 -18.44 0.97
C ILE A 37 -32.91 -19.14 2.23
N THR A 38 -33.66 -20.12 2.73
CA THR A 38 -33.35 -20.88 3.95
C THR A 38 -33.02 -22.34 3.65
N GLY A 39 -31.96 -22.85 4.28
CA GLY A 39 -31.79 -24.29 4.56
C GLY A 39 -30.64 -24.97 3.82
N GLY A 40 -29.88 -25.80 4.54
CA GLY A 40 -28.79 -26.62 4.00
C GLY A 40 -27.55 -26.65 4.90
N GLY A 41 -27.63 -27.38 6.02
CA GLY A 41 -26.48 -27.54 6.92
C GLY A 41 -25.57 -28.71 6.52
N GLY A 42 -24.26 -28.50 6.57
CA GLY A 42 -23.25 -29.55 6.40
C GLY A 42 -21.95 -29.16 7.11
N ALA A 43 -21.49 -29.99 8.05
CA ALA A 43 -20.32 -29.70 8.88
C ALA A 43 -19.11 -30.55 8.47
N THR A 44 -17.94 -29.94 8.40
CA THR A 44 -16.64 -30.61 8.23
C THR A 44 -15.63 -30.12 9.27
N ALA A 45 -14.62 -30.94 9.57
CA ALA A 45 -13.90 -30.87 10.84
C ALA A 45 -12.72 -29.88 10.88
N ARG A 46 -12.48 -29.30 12.07
CA ARG A 46 -11.22 -28.61 12.39
C ARG A 46 -10.08 -29.62 12.54
N GLN A 47 -8.95 -29.39 11.88
CA GLN A 47 -7.66 -29.89 12.35
C GLN A 47 -6.95 -28.79 13.16
N SER A 48 -6.31 -29.16 14.28
CA SER A 48 -5.56 -28.24 15.13
C SER A 48 -4.06 -28.41 14.94
N THR A 49 -3.35 -27.36 14.54
CA THR A 49 -1.88 -27.29 14.62
C THR A 49 -1.48 -26.84 16.03
N SER A 50 -0.54 -27.55 16.66
CA SER A 50 -0.11 -27.25 18.03
C SER A 50 0.89 -26.09 18.07
N LEU A 51 0.53 -25.01 18.78
CA LEU A 51 1.42 -23.87 18.98
C LEU A 51 2.56 -24.22 19.95
N ASN A 52 3.79 -23.93 19.53
CA ASN A 52 5.00 -24.29 20.26
C ASN A 52 5.20 -23.33 21.47
N HIS A 53 4.82 -23.79 22.68
CA HIS A 53 4.58 -22.94 23.87
C HIS A 53 5.80 -22.20 24.47
N GLY A 54 7.01 -22.38 23.92
CA GLY A 54 8.25 -21.84 24.51
C GLY A 54 8.85 -20.57 23.87
N ALA A 55 8.43 -20.19 22.67
CA ALA A 55 9.09 -19.11 21.92
C ALA A 55 8.57 -17.71 22.28
N ALA A 56 9.41 -16.88 22.89
CA ALA A 56 9.06 -15.50 23.22
C ALA A 56 9.02 -14.61 21.96
N ARG A 57 7.85 -14.03 21.66
CA ARG A 57 7.63 -13.07 20.56
C ARG A 57 7.30 -11.68 21.13
N THR A 58 7.38 -10.64 20.30
CA THR A 58 6.90 -9.31 20.71
C THR A 58 5.39 -9.36 20.86
N TYR A 59 4.88 -8.94 22.01
CA TYR A 59 3.46 -8.75 22.26
C TYR A 59 3.20 -7.30 22.65
N VAL A 60 2.34 -6.63 21.89
CA VAL A 60 1.79 -5.31 22.22
C VAL A 60 0.68 -5.51 23.25
N VAL A 61 0.94 -5.26 24.53
CA VAL A 61 -0.01 -5.40 25.65
C VAL A 61 -0.77 -4.10 25.90
N LEU A 62 -2.10 -4.19 26.03
CA LEU A 62 -3.00 -3.07 26.36
C LEU A 62 -3.41 -3.16 27.83
N VAL A 63 -3.51 -2.02 28.51
CA VAL A 63 -3.99 -1.90 29.90
C VAL A 63 -4.93 -0.69 30.13
N GLU A 64 -5.63 -0.66 31.25
CA GLU A 64 -6.33 0.51 31.78
C GLU A 64 -5.30 1.56 32.28
N PRO A 65 -5.51 2.87 32.11
CA PRO A 65 -4.65 3.90 32.68
C PRO A 65 -4.75 3.99 34.22
N PRO A 66 -3.69 4.45 34.92
CA PRO A 66 -3.68 4.53 36.37
C PRO A 66 -4.56 5.67 36.91
N ALA A 67 -5.54 5.33 37.75
CA ALA A 67 -6.69 6.17 38.13
C ALA A 67 -6.40 7.55 38.78
N HIS A 68 -5.14 7.87 39.12
CA HIS A 68 -4.73 9.12 39.78
C HIS A 68 -3.50 9.79 39.14
N ALA A 69 -3.10 9.40 37.91
CA ALA A 69 -2.06 10.11 37.17
C ALA A 69 -2.67 11.23 36.30
N HIS A 70 -1.91 12.30 36.09
CA HIS A 70 -2.17 13.27 35.03
C HIS A 70 -1.54 12.79 33.72
N HIS A 71 -2.11 13.19 32.58
CA HIS A 71 -1.70 12.74 31.24
C HIS A 71 -0.21 12.91 30.93
N ASP A 72 0.47 13.88 31.55
CA ASP A 72 1.87 14.21 31.29
C ASP A 72 2.87 13.46 32.23
N ASP A 73 2.42 12.70 33.23
CA ASP A 73 3.32 11.91 34.11
C ASP A 73 3.67 10.55 33.47
N GLU A 74 4.43 10.63 32.38
CA GLU A 74 5.08 9.50 31.71
C GLU A 74 5.80 8.55 32.68
N ALA A 75 6.38 9.10 33.75
CA ALA A 75 7.09 8.31 34.75
C ALA A 75 6.10 7.49 35.62
N ALA A 76 4.92 8.01 35.96
CA ALA A 76 3.86 7.25 36.64
C ALA A 76 3.23 6.20 35.72
N HIS A 77 2.92 6.55 34.48
CA HIS A 77 2.41 5.59 33.49
C HIS A 77 3.41 4.45 33.26
N ARG A 78 4.70 4.75 33.09
CA ARG A 78 5.74 3.72 32.96
C ARG A 78 5.85 2.85 34.22
N ARG A 79 5.86 3.42 35.43
CA ARG A 79 5.84 2.65 36.70
C ARG A 79 4.61 1.75 36.81
N TRP A 80 3.46 2.20 36.30
CA TRP A 80 2.22 1.44 36.24
C TRP A 80 2.33 0.26 35.27
N HIS A 81 2.83 0.48 34.05
CA HIS A 81 3.06 -0.59 33.06
C HIS A 81 4.10 -1.61 33.56
N GLU A 82 5.19 -1.18 34.19
CA GLU A 82 6.18 -2.06 34.82
C GLU A 82 5.58 -2.88 35.98
N SER A 83 4.49 -2.43 36.61
CA SER A 83 3.76 -3.22 37.61
C SER A 83 3.11 -4.48 37.02
N PHE A 84 2.80 -4.49 35.71
CA PHE A 84 2.28 -5.68 35.03
C PHE A 84 3.33 -6.78 34.86
N LEU A 85 4.62 -6.44 34.83
CA LEU A 85 5.71 -7.41 34.71
C LEU A 85 6.25 -7.90 36.07
N ARG A 86 6.06 -7.14 37.16
CA ARG A 86 6.46 -7.54 38.52
C ARG A 86 5.67 -8.75 39.06
N THR A 87 6.31 -9.91 39.20
CA THR A 87 5.73 -11.08 39.90
C THR A 87 6.09 -11.07 41.39
N GLY A 88 5.12 -11.32 42.28
CA GLY A 88 5.38 -11.53 43.70
C GLY A 88 6.21 -12.79 43.95
N SER A 89 7.23 -12.70 44.81
CA SER A 89 8.25 -13.74 45.02
C SER A 89 7.67 -15.04 45.59
N ARG A 90 7.37 -16.03 44.73
CA ARG A 90 7.22 -17.42 45.14
C ARG A 90 8.61 -18.08 45.21
N PRO A 91 9.06 -18.56 46.38
CA PRO A 91 10.33 -19.27 46.48
C PRO A 91 10.25 -20.59 45.69
N GLY A 92 11.14 -20.77 44.70
CA GLY A 92 11.29 -22.05 43.98
C GLY A 92 11.57 -22.00 42.48
N ARG A 93 11.33 -20.88 41.77
CA ARG A 93 11.63 -20.81 40.32
C ARG A 93 13.14 -20.59 40.10
N LYS A 94 13.80 -21.50 39.38
CA LYS A 94 15.23 -21.37 39.01
C LYS A 94 15.43 -20.16 38.10
N ALA A 95 16.49 -19.39 38.33
CA ALA A 95 16.91 -18.31 37.43
C ALA A 95 17.51 -18.89 36.13
N GLY A 96 17.31 -18.20 34.99
CA GLY A 96 17.83 -18.64 33.69
C GLY A 96 17.15 -18.03 32.47
N GLY A 97 15.96 -17.44 32.60
CA GLY A 97 15.34 -16.60 31.56
C GLY A 97 15.75 -15.13 31.72
N GLU A 98 15.90 -14.42 30.60
CA GLU A 98 15.97 -12.95 30.59
C GLU A 98 14.64 -12.39 31.11
N ALA A 99 14.69 -11.39 32.00
CA ALA A 99 13.47 -10.86 32.61
C ALA A 99 12.61 -10.14 31.56
N PRO A 100 11.27 -10.34 31.55
CA PRO A 100 10.40 -9.66 30.59
C PRO A 100 10.51 -8.15 30.77
N THR A 101 10.89 -7.47 29.70
CA THR A 101 11.15 -6.02 29.67
C THR A 101 10.19 -5.33 28.72
N ILE A 102 9.78 -4.11 29.10
CA ILE A 102 9.05 -3.21 28.22
C ILE A 102 10.01 -2.74 27.13
N ARG A 103 9.66 -3.05 25.87
CA ARG A 103 10.25 -2.45 24.65
C ARG A 103 9.81 -0.99 24.53
N HIS A 104 8.49 -0.77 24.55
CA HIS A 104 7.87 0.55 24.43
C HIS A 104 6.72 0.68 25.43
N SER A 105 6.63 1.81 26.13
CA SER A 105 5.50 2.16 27.00
C SER A 105 4.59 3.10 26.22
N TYR A 106 3.29 2.84 26.21
CA TYR A 106 2.30 3.59 25.46
C TYR A 106 1.38 4.36 26.41
N THR A 107 1.14 5.63 26.09
CA THR A 107 0.38 6.59 26.91
C THR A 107 -0.57 7.42 26.06
N GLY A 108 -0.05 8.08 25.02
CA GLY A 108 -0.82 8.91 24.09
C GLY A 108 -1.59 8.16 23.00
N VAL A 109 -1.32 6.86 22.81
CA VAL A 109 -1.99 6.02 21.78
C VAL A 109 -3.07 5.14 22.43
N PHE A 110 -2.66 4.41 23.47
CA PHE A 110 -3.48 3.72 24.47
C PHE A 110 -2.58 3.51 25.70
N SER A 111 -3.13 3.29 26.91
CA SER A 111 -2.29 2.87 28.03
C SER A 111 -1.85 1.42 27.80
N GLY A 112 -0.55 1.15 27.78
CA GLY A 112 -0.06 -0.17 27.40
C GLY A 112 1.45 -0.26 27.32
N PHE A 113 1.95 -1.42 26.90
CA PHE A 113 3.36 -1.64 26.64
C PHE A 113 3.59 -2.77 25.65
N ALA A 114 4.54 -2.60 24.74
CA ALA A 114 5.12 -3.75 24.04
C ALA A 114 6.15 -4.42 24.96
N ALA A 115 6.06 -5.73 25.12
CA ALA A 115 7.09 -6.54 25.76
C ALA A 115 7.35 -7.80 24.95
N LYS A 116 8.58 -8.28 24.95
CA LYS A 116 8.89 -9.63 24.45
C LYS A 116 8.52 -10.61 25.56
N LEU A 117 7.46 -11.39 25.35
CA LEU A 117 6.90 -12.31 26.35
C LEU A 117 6.84 -13.73 25.78
N THR A 118 6.96 -14.73 26.64
CA THR A 118 6.41 -16.08 26.39
C THR A 118 4.89 -16.10 26.57
N GLU A 119 4.21 -17.11 26.02
CA GLU A 119 2.76 -17.33 26.28
C GLU A 119 2.49 -17.48 27.78
N ASP A 120 3.41 -18.09 28.53
CA ASP A 120 3.37 -18.29 29.99
C ASP A 120 3.37 -16.95 30.77
N GLU A 121 4.19 -16.00 30.33
CA GLU A 121 4.29 -14.66 30.92
C GLU A 121 3.11 -13.78 30.52
N LEU A 122 2.66 -13.86 29.26
CA LEU A 122 1.41 -13.25 28.83
C LEU A 122 0.21 -13.80 29.61
N ALA A 123 0.18 -15.11 29.90
CA ALA A 123 -0.82 -15.77 30.74
C ALA A 123 -0.72 -15.39 32.24
N ALA A 124 0.34 -14.69 32.66
CA ALA A 124 0.47 -14.11 34.00
C ALA A 124 0.12 -12.61 34.01
N VAL A 125 0.57 -11.86 33.00
CA VAL A 125 0.22 -10.45 32.75
C VAL A 125 -1.30 -10.29 32.60
N SER A 126 -1.94 -11.19 31.85
CA SER A 126 -3.38 -11.17 31.57
C SER A 126 -4.32 -11.35 32.76
N ARG A 127 -3.79 -11.73 33.94
CA ARG A 127 -4.57 -11.91 35.17
C ARG A 127 -4.52 -10.68 36.10
N LYS A 128 -3.78 -9.64 35.73
CA LYS A 128 -3.64 -8.44 36.55
C LYS A 128 -4.79 -7.47 36.30
N ARG A 129 -5.28 -6.85 37.38
CA ARG A 129 -6.31 -5.82 37.30
C ARG A 129 -5.82 -4.69 36.39
N GLY A 130 -6.66 -4.33 35.42
CA GLY A 130 -6.32 -3.37 34.38
C GLY A 130 -5.67 -3.97 33.14
N PHE A 131 -5.47 -5.29 33.00
CA PHE A 131 -5.09 -5.85 31.70
C PHE A 131 -6.27 -5.85 30.72
N VAL A 132 -6.00 -5.56 29.44
CA VAL A 132 -7.01 -5.56 28.37
C VAL A 132 -6.74 -6.64 27.30
N ARG A 133 -5.59 -6.65 26.61
CA ARG A 133 -5.32 -7.58 25.47
C ARG A 133 -3.83 -7.64 25.05
N ALA A 134 -3.44 -8.55 24.13
CA ALA A 134 -2.12 -8.52 23.46
C ALA A 134 -2.05 -9.09 22.01
N PHE A 135 -1.04 -8.70 21.19
CA PHE A 135 -0.95 -8.97 19.71
C PHE A 135 0.50 -9.00 19.06
N PRO A 136 0.72 -9.65 17.86
CA PRO A 136 1.95 -9.63 16.98
C PRO A 136 1.87 -8.84 15.59
N GLU A 137 2.84 -8.93 14.61
CA GLU A 137 3.49 -7.81 13.77
C GLU A 137 3.74 -8.04 12.18
N ARG A 138 3.80 -7.04 11.20
CA ARG A 138 3.85 -7.15 9.63
C ARG A 138 4.53 -6.01 8.67
N ARG A 139 4.43 -6.00 7.27
CA ARG A 139 5.29 -5.27 6.19
C ARG A 139 4.73 -5.14 4.66
N VAL A 140 5.03 -4.12 3.74
CA VAL A 140 4.52 -3.91 2.25
C VAL A 140 5.25 -2.88 1.20
N PRO A 141 4.95 -2.79 -0.18
CA PRO A 141 5.61 -1.94 -1.30
C PRO A 141 4.80 -1.26 -2.56
N LEU A 142 5.41 -0.44 -3.54
CA LEU A 142 4.79 0.36 -4.73
C LEU A 142 5.67 0.86 -6.01
N MET A 143 5.12 1.50 -7.12
CA MET A 143 5.79 2.13 -8.39
C MET A 143 4.96 3.16 -9.35
N THR A 144 5.56 4.06 -10.24
CA THR A 144 4.94 4.99 -11.33
C THR A 144 5.84 5.61 -12.51
N THR A 145 5.33 6.52 -13.45
CA THR A 145 6.04 7.63 -14.25
C THR A 145 5.25 8.54 -15.27
N ARG A 146 4.18 8.09 -15.97
CA ARG A 146 3.47 8.84 -17.07
C ARG A 146 2.41 9.85 -16.57
N THR A 147 2.17 9.84 -15.27
CA THR A 147 0.89 10.17 -14.64
C THR A 147 0.38 11.62 -14.80
N PRO A 148 1.19 12.69 -14.75
CA PRO A 148 0.62 14.06 -14.81
C PRO A 148 -0.11 14.37 -16.12
N GLY A 149 0.48 13.99 -17.26
CA GLY A 149 -0.11 14.22 -18.58
C GLY A 149 -1.30 13.30 -18.89
N PHE A 150 -1.38 12.13 -18.26
CA PHE A 150 -2.57 11.27 -18.32
C PHE A 150 -3.76 11.87 -17.55
N LEU A 151 -3.49 12.57 -16.45
CA LEU A 151 -4.48 13.32 -15.67
C LEU A 151 -4.83 14.70 -16.28
N GLY A 152 -4.33 15.02 -17.48
CA GLY A 152 -4.61 16.27 -18.17
C GLY A 152 -3.94 17.51 -17.56
N LEU A 153 -2.90 17.35 -16.74
CA LEU A 153 -2.13 18.47 -16.19
C LEU A 153 -1.22 19.06 -17.28
N ASP A 154 -1.42 20.35 -17.58
CA ASP A 154 -0.71 21.10 -18.60
C ASP A 154 -0.03 22.35 -18.01
N ALA A 155 1.13 22.72 -18.56
CA ALA A 155 1.96 23.80 -18.03
C ALA A 155 1.44 25.22 -18.34
N LYS A 156 0.46 25.36 -19.26
CA LYS A 156 -0.08 26.64 -19.74
C LYS A 156 -1.51 26.88 -19.29
N GLN A 157 -2.26 25.83 -18.93
CA GLN A 157 -3.68 25.92 -18.57
C GLN A 157 -4.12 24.84 -17.59
N GLY A 158 -5.26 25.04 -16.93
CA GLY A 158 -5.77 24.12 -15.92
C GLY A 158 -5.07 24.27 -14.57
N VAL A 159 -5.10 23.20 -13.77
CA VAL A 159 -4.74 23.23 -12.33
C VAL A 159 -3.32 23.71 -12.10
N TRP A 160 -2.32 23.20 -12.84
CA TRP A 160 -0.91 23.59 -12.66
C TRP A 160 -0.66 25.10 -12.82
N ASN A 161 -1.23 25.74 -13.83
CA ASN A 161 -1.13 27.20 -13.97
C ASN A 161 -1.94 27.92 -12.87
N ALA A 162 -3.16 27.45 -12.59
CA ALA A 162 -4.05 28.08 -11.60
C ALA A 162 -3.57 27.99 -10.13
N THR A 163 -2.78 26.97 -9.77
CA THR A 163 -2.21 26.77 -8.42
C THR A 163 -0.70 27.02 -8.36
N ASN A 164 -0.10 27.56 -9.42
CA ASN A 164 1.35 27.72 -9.57
C ASN A 164 2.13 26.44 -9.16
N TYR A 165 1.72 25.30 -9.74
CA TYR A 165 2.28 23.96 -9.49
C TYR A 165 2.24 23.48 -8.01
N GLY A 166 1.48 24.16 -7.14
CA GLY A 166 1.43 23.90 -5.70
C GLY A 166 2.41 24.74 -4.85
N GLU A 167 2.92 25.86 -5.37
CA GLU A 167 3.83 26.75 -4.63
C GLU A 167 3.28 27.12 -3.23
N GLY A 168 4.13 27.04 -2.21
CA GLY A 168 3.77 27.35 -0.83
C GLY A 168 2.91 26.30 -0.11
N VAL A 169 2.54 25.21 -0.77
CA VAL A 169 1.96 24.01 -0.16
C VAL A 169 3.08 23.10 0.34
N ILE A 170 2.92 22.51 1.53
CA ILE A 170 3.85 21.56 2.12
C ILE A 170 3.19 20.18 2.19
N VAL A 171 3.70 19.24 1.40
CA VAL A 171 3.25 17.83 1.40
C VAL A 171 4.12 17.05 2.38
N GLY A 172 3.50 16.58 3.47
CA GLY A 172 4.07 15.59 4.36
C GLY A 172 3.95 14.19 3.78
N LEU A 173 5.01 13.38 3.87
CA LEU A 173 4.97 11.95 3.56
C LEU A 173 5.41 11.13 4.77
N LEU A 174 4.64 10.08 5.06
CA LEU A 174 4.96 9.07 6.06
C LEU A 174 5.34 7.78 5.31
N ASP A 175 6.64 7.52 5.23
CA ASP A 175 7.17 6.55 4.26
C ASP A 175 8.55 5.98 4.66
N THR A 176 9.27 5.31 3.74
CA THR A 176 10.55 4.62 4.01
C THR A 176 11.78 5.53 4.17
N GLY A 177 11.58 6.84 4.28
CA GLY A 177 12.63 7.87 4.20
C GLY A 177 12.78 8.41 2.79
N ILE A 178 13.89 9.09 2.50
CA ILE A 178 14.12 9.67 1.16
C ILE A 178 15.59 9.64 0.76
N ALA A 179 15.86 9.33 -0.51
CA ALA A 179 17.14 9.57 -1.15
C ALA A 179 17.28 11.08 -1.44
N ALA A 180 17.59 11.87 -0.41
CA ALA A 180 17.54 13.34 -0.44
C ALA A 180 18.37 14.02 -1.57
N SER A 181 19.39 13.34 -2.10
CA SER A 181 20.21 13.81 -3.22
C SER A 181 19.68 13.41 -4.61
N HIS A 182 18.52 12.77 -4.71
CA HIS A 182 17.91 12.36 -5.98
C HIS A 182 17.43 13.60 -6.78
N PRO A 183 17.63 13.67 -8.12
CA PRO A 183 17.34 14.86 -8.92
C PRO A 183 15.92 15.43 -8.79
N SER A 184 14.92 14.58 -8.53
CA SER A 184 13.53 15.01 -8.29
C SER A 184 13.33 15.87 -7.04
N PHE A 185 14.35 16.02 -6.19
CA PHE A 185 14.34 16.87 -5.00
C PHE A 185 15.32 18.06 -5.11
N GLY A 186 15.80 18.35 -6.33
CA GLY A 186 16.42 19.63 -6.64
C GLY A 186 15.45 20.80 -6.42
N ASP A 187 15.99 21.94 -5.98
CA ASP A 187 15.22 23.12 -5.60
C ASP A 187 15.45 24.34 -6.51
N GLU A 188 15.89 24.09 -7.75
CA GLU A 188 15.98 25.13 -8.78
C GLU A 188 14.59 25.76 -9.02
N GLY A 189 14.52 27.08 -8.94
CA GLY A 189 13.27 27.84 -9.03
C GLY A 189 12.34 27.78 -7.80
N MET A 190 12.64 26.98 -6.77
CA MET A 190 11.79 26.89 -5.58
C MET A 190 11.98 28.10 -4.65
N PRO A 191 10.90 28.78 -4.21
CA PRO A 191 10.99 29.80 -3.17
C PRO A 191 11.35 29.19 -1.81
N PRO A 192 11.77 30.00 -0.82
CA PRO A 192 11.96 29.53 0.55
C PRO A 192 10.67 28.94 1.15
N PRO A 193 10.78 27.98 2.11
CA PRO A 193 9.60 27.42 2.78
C PRO A 193 8.72 28.50 3.44
N PRO A 194 7.37 28.33 3.43
CA PRO A 194 6.45 29.26 4.06
C PRO A 194 6.74 29.48 5.54
N ALA A 195 6.60 30.72 6.02
CA ALA A 195 6.90 31.11 7.41
C ALA A 195 6.06 30.41 8.51
N LYS A 196 5.05 29.61 8.13
CA LYS A 196 4.31 28.71 9.04
C LYS A 196 5.11 27.46 9.44
N TRP A 197 6.10 27.09 8.62
CA TRP A 197 6.88 25.86 8.72
C TRP A 197 7.80 25.85 9.95
N LYS A 198 7.74 24.77 10.73
CA LYS A 198 8.53 24.57 11.96
C LYS A 198 9.32 23.26 11.98
N GLY A 199 9.13 22.43 10.96
CA GLY A 199 9.80 21.15 10.85
C GLY A 199 11.31 21.28 10.64
N LYS A 200 12.00 20.17 10.89
CA LYS A 200 13.45 20.13 11.04
C LYS A 200 14.09 19.30 9.93
N CYS A 201 15.37 19.55 9.69
CA CYS A 201 16.21 18.64 8.93
C CYS A 201 17.16 17.91 9.88
N GLN A 202 17.12 16.58 9.86
CA GLN A 202 17.94 15.73 10.69
C GLN A 202 19.31 15.49 10.04
N ALA A 203 20.37 15.83 10.76
CA ALA A 203 21.74 15.57 10.36
C ALA A 203 21.99 14.04 10.23
N PRO A 204 22.79 13.57 9.25
CA PRO A 204 23.75 14.35 8.45
C PRO A 204 23.19 15.05 7.20
N VAL A 205 21.93 14.84 6.84
CA VAL A 205 21.35 15.42 5.63
C VAL A 205 21.20 16.94 5.76
N ARG A 206 21.35 17.65 4.63
CA ARG A 206 21.01 19.07 4.50
C ARG A 206 19.81 19.22 3.59
N CYS A 207 18.75 19.78 4.14
CA CYS A 207 17.53 20.14 3.45
C CYS A 207 17.74 21.38 2.60
N ASN A 208 16.87 21.59 1.62
CA ASN A 208 16.90 22.67 0.64
C ASN A 208 15.50 23.29 0.49
N ASN A 209 15.26 24.17 -0.49
CA ASN A 209 13.91 24.75 -0.67
C ASN A 209 12.87 23.73 -1.17
N LYS A 210 13.28 22.54 -1.61
CA LYS A 210 12.38 21.49 -2.11
C LYS A 210 12.02 20.47 -1.03
N LEU A 211 13.02 19.76 -0.49
CA LEU A 211 12.89 18.92 0.69
C LEU A 211 13.17 19.80 1.92
N VAL A 212 12.13 20.34 2.53
CA VAL A 212 12.19 21.34 3.61
C VAL A 212 12.13 20.71 5.00
N GLY A 213 11.74 19.44 5.09
CA GLY A 213 11.69 18.63 6.31
C GLY A 213 12.21 17.23 6.07
N LEU A 214 13.03 16.73 6.99
CA LEU A 214 13.47 15.35 7.00
C LEU A 214 13.78 14.90 8.43
N VAL A 215 13.04 13.90 8.92
CA VAL A 215 13.18 13.34 10.26
C VAL A 215 12.92 11.83 10.23
N SER A 216 13.54 11.09 11.15
CA SER A 216 13.29 9.65 11.33
C SER A 216 12.64 9.41 12.68
N LEU A 217 11.54 8.66 12.67
CA LEU A 217 10.73 8.35 13.86
C LEU A 217 11.05 6.95 14.41
N MET A 218 11.66 6.09 13.59
CA MET A 218 11.96 4.68 13.90
C MET A 218 13.16 4.48 14.85
N GLY A 219 13.66 5.57 15.45
CA GLY A 219 14.82 5.58 16.31
C GLY A 219 16.16 5.74 15.58
N GLY A 220 17.11 6.36 16.26
CA GLY A 220 18.39 6.74 15.65
C GLY A 220 18.26 7.89 14.64
N ASN A 221 19.35 8.16 13.92
CA ASN A 221 19.41 9.32 13.01
C ASN A 221 19.23 8.97 11.53
N ASP A 222 19.08 7.69 11.17
CA ASP A 222 18.97 7.30 9.75
C ASP A 222 17.64 7.75 9.14
N THR A 223 17.75 8.59 8.11
CA THR A 223 16.65 9.10 7.29
C THR A 223 16.70 8.58 5.85
N THR A 224 17.67 7.72 5.53
CA THR A 224 17.90 7.24 4.16
C THR A 224 16.84 6.23 3.74
N ASP A 225 16.54 6.22 2.44
CA ASP A 225 15.61 5.26 1.85
C ASP A 225 16.35 4.07 1.25
N ALA A 226 16.49 3.01 2.04
CA ALA A 226 17.06 1.75 1.60
C ALA A 226 16.08 0.86 0.81
N VAL A 227 14.79 1.24 0.74
CA VAL A 227 13.72 0.48 0.07
C VAL A 227 13.40 1.07 -1.32
N GLY A 228 13.57 2.39 -1.48
CA GLY A 228 13.20 3.16 -2.67
C GLY A 228 11.76 3.67 -2.65
N HIS A 229 10.94 3.27 -1.67
CA HIS A 229 9.50 3.51 -1.63
C HIS A 229 9.16 4.98 -1.34
N GLY A 230 9.72 5.56 -0.29
CA GLY A 230 9.52 6.96 0.10
C GLY A 230 10.15 7.97 -0.86
N THR A 231 11.27 7.61 -1.49
CA THR A 231 11.83 8.32 -2.65
C THR A 231 10.84 8.31 -3.80
N HIS A 232 10.25 7.16 -4.09
CA HIS A 232 9.32 7.01 -5.19
C HIS A 232 8.00 7.76 -4.95
N THR A 233 7.42 7.69 -3.74
CA THR A 233 6.17 8.38 -3.40
C THR A 233 6.36 9.89 -3.29
N ALA A 234 7.48 10.37 -2.74
CA ALA A 234 7.82 11.80 -2.73
C ALA A 234 7.99 12.35 -4.16
N GLY A 235 8.66 11.59 -5.04
CA GLY A 235 8.77 11.91 -6.46
C GLY A 235 7.41 11.92 -7.17
N THR A 236 6.52 11.00 -6.82
CA THR A 236 5.14 10.92 -7.37
C THR A 236 4.28 12.10 -6.92
N ALA A 237 4.30 12.45 -5.64
CA ALA A 237 3.47 13.52 -5.09
C ALA A 237 3.94 14.90 -5.57
N ALA A 238 5.22 15.21 -5.40
CA ALA A 238 5.77 16.53 -5.64
C ALA A 238 7.24 16.50 -6.13
N GLY A 239 7.65 15.53 -6.95
CA GLY A 239 8.94 15.59 -7.63
C GLY A 239 9.06 16.83 -8.54
N HIS A 240 10.22 17.48 -8.52
CA HIS A 240 10.60 18.49 -9.51
C HIS A 240 10.71 17.87 -10.91
N PHE A 241 10.69 18.71 -11.96
CA PHE A 241 10.85 18.26 -13.35
C PHE A 241 12.27 17.69 -13.60
N VAL A 242 12.39 16.46 -14.09
CA VAL A 242 13.68 15.84 -14.43
C VAL A 242 13.61 15.29 -15.85
N ASP A 243 14.31 15.95 -16.77
CA ASP A 243 14.29 15.63 -18.21
C ASP A 243 15.09 14.39 -18.59
N GLY A 244 14.63 13.72 -19.65
CA GLY A 244 15.37 12.65 -20.34
C GLY A 244 15.54 11.36 -19.56
N VAL A 245 14.88 11.20 -18.41
CA VAL A 245 14.89 10.00 -17.57
C VAL A 245 14.14 8.84 -18.22
N SER A 246 14.47 7.61 -17.83
CA SER A 246 13.82 6.38 -18.31
C SER A 246 14.14 5.20 -17.37
N ALA A 247 13.19 4.28 -17.20
CA ALA A 247 13.45 3.02 -16.48
C ALA A 247 13.96 1.97 -17.47
N PHE A 248 15.26 1.61 -17.38
CA PHE A 248 15.90 0.64 -18.29
C PHE A 248 15.82 1.02 -19.79
N GLY A 249 15.69 2.31 -20.10
CA GLY A 249 15.45 2.83 -21.46
C GLY A 249 13.96 2.93 -21.84
N LEU A 250 13.06 2.34 -21.06
CA LEU A 250 11.61 2.39 -21.25
C LEU A 250 11.00 3.63 -20.58
N GLY A 251 9.84 4.07 -21.10
CA GLY A 251 9.07 5.18 -20.52
C GLY A 251 9.78 6.53 -20.58
N ARG A 252 10.72 6.71 -21.51
CA ARG A 252 11.57 7.90 -21.63
C ARG A 252 10.76 9.19 -21.76
N GLY A 253 11.09 10.19 -20.94
CA GLY A 253 10.45 11.51 -20.95
C GLY A 253 10.95 12.40 -19.81
N THR A 254 10.14 13.38 -19.44
CA THR A 254 10.34 14.20 -18.23
C THR A 254 9.54 13.58 -17.09
N ALA A 255 10.20 13.23 -15.98
CA ALA A 255 9.49 12.88 -14.75
C ALA A 255 9.12 14.16 -13.98
N ALA A 256 7.94 14.18 -13.37
CA ALA A 256 7.47 15.24 -12.50
C ALA A 256 6.41 14.67 -11.54
N GLY A 257 6.28 15.25 -10.36
CA GLY A 257 5.18 14.94 -9.44
C GLY A 257 3.86 15.57 -9.88
N ILE A 258 2.79 15.28 -9.13
CA ILE A 258 1.49 15.92 -9.32
C ILE A 258 1.52 17.41 -8.92
N ALA A 259 2.34 17.81 -7.94
CA ALA A 259 2.57 19.20 -7.55
C ALA A 259 4.07 19.57 -7.57
N PRO A 260 4.68 19.83 -8.75
CA PRO A 260 6.12 20.10 -8.86
C PRO A 260 6.63 21.34 -8.11
N GLY A 261 5.76 22.30 -7.79
CA GLY A 261 6.07 23.52 -7.03
C GLY A 261 5.85 23.40 -5.51
N ALA A 262 5.26 22.29 -5.03
CA ALA A 262 5.05 22.08 -3.60
C ALA A 262 6.34 21.66 -2.88
N HIS A 263 6.45 22.01 -1.60
CA HIS A 263 7.55 21.55 -0.74
C HIS A 263 7.27 20.15 -0.20
N LEU A 264 8.34 19.39 0.07
CA LEU A 264 8.31 18.04 0.62
C LEU A 264 8.80 18.03 2.07
N ALA A 265 8.08 17.34 2.94
CA ALA A 265 8.50 17.01 4.30
C ALA A 265 8.41 15.49 4.50
N MET A 266 9.55 14.82 4.66
CA MET A 266 9.61 13.37 4.82
C MET A 266 9.76 12.96 6.29
N TYR A 267 8.82 12.15 6.75
CA TYR A 267 8.79 11.52 8.05
C TYR A 267 9.07 10.02 7.81
N LYS A 268 10.30 9.57 8.10
CA LYS A 268 10.63 8.14 7.99
C LYS A 268 9.94 7.39 9.13
N VAL A 269 8.90 6.65 8.79
CA VAL A 269 8.09 5.80 9.69
C VAL A 269 8.06 4.33 9.22
N CYS A 270 8.68 4.07 8.07
CA CYS A 270 8.86 2.75 7.50
C CYS A 270 10.34 2.50 7.15
N ASP A 271 10.72 1.24 7.00
CA ASP A 271 11.99 0.81 6.41
C ASP A 271 11.85 -0.62 5.84
N GLY A 272 12.97 -1.36 5.71
CA GLY A 272 12.95 -2.76 5.30
C GLY A 272 12.28 -3.71 6.31
N GLU A 273 12.02 -3.28 7.55
CA GLU A 273 11.33 -4.03 8.59
C GLU A 273 9.79 -3.89 8.54
N GLY A 274 9.27 -2.85 7.86
CA GLY A 274 7.85 -2.54 7.76
C GLY A 274 7.56 -1.10 8.16
N CYS A 275 6.32 -0.82 8.56
CA CYS A 275 5.90 0.45 9.12
C CYS A 275 5.27 0.18 10.50
N PHE A 276 5.76 0.81 11.56
CA PHE A 276 5.19 0.63 12.90
C PHE A 276 4.13 1.70 13.19
N GLU A 277 2.98 1.31 13.72
CA GLU A 277 1.86 2.23 13.99
C GLU A 277 2.21 3.33 14.99
N SER A 278 3.13 3.07 15.93
CA SER A 278 3.71 4.09 16.81
C SER A 278 4.42 5.19 16.04
N ASP A 279 5.15 4.81 15.00
CA ASP A 279 6.06 5.67 14.27
C ASP A 279 5.27 6.45 13.22
N ILE A 280 4.26 5.81 12.62
CA ILE A 280 3.22 6.45 11.81
C ILE A 280 2.53 7.55 12.64
N LEU A 281 2.07 7.25 13.85
CA LEU A 281 1.45 8.25 14.72
C LEU A 281 2.41 9.37 15.14
N ALA A 282 3.67 9.06 15.42
CA ALA A 282 4.70 10.06 15.69
C ALA A 282 4.96 10.96 14.46
N GLY A 283 4.92 10.39 13.24
CA GLY A 283 5.02 11.12 11.98
C GLY A 283 3.80 12.03 11.75
N MET A 284 2.59 11.57 12.06
CA MET A 284 1.37 12.38 11.97
C MET A 284 1.40 13.56 12.94
N ASP A 285 1.75 13.32 14.20
CA ASP A 285 1.88 14.34 15.24
C ASP A 285 3.00 15.35 14.92
N ALA A 286 4.14 14.89 14.42
CA ALA A 286 5.21 15.76 13.93
C ALA A 286 4.74 16.62 12.75
N ALA A 287 4.10 16.03 11.74
CA ALA A 287 3.59 16.76 10.57
C ALA A 287 2.57 17.86 10.95
N VAL A 288 1.67 17.56 11.89
CA VAL A 288 0.71 18.54 12.46
C VAL A 288 1.43 19.68 13.20
N LYS A 289 2.47 19.37 13.98
CA LYS A 289 3.25 20.37 14.73
C LYS A 289 4.12 21.24 13.82
N ASP A 290 4.69 20.64 12.78
CA ASP A 290 5.57 21.26 11.81
C ASP A 290 4.82 22.17 10.82
N GLY A 291 3.55 21.87 10.54
CA GLY A 291 2.65 22.69 9.74
C GLY A 291 2.56 22.30 8.26
N VAL A 292 2.44 21.00 7.97
CA VAL A 292 2.08 20.50 6.63
C VAL A 292 0.65 20.90 6.25
N ASP A 293 0.32 20.87 4.95
CA ASP A 293 -1.04 21.13 4.44
C ASP A 293 -1.77 19.83 4.04
N VAL A 294 -1.02 18.86 3.51
CA VAL A 294 -1.52 17.55 3.07
C VAL A 294 -0.57 16.47 3.56
N LEU A 295 -1.11 15.34 4.03
CA LEU A 295 -0.35 14.22 4.56
C LEU A 295 -0.61 12.96 3.73
N SER A 296 0.43 12.45 3.08
CA SER A 296 0.37 11.29 2.17
C SER A 296 0.93 10.04 2.86
N LEU A 297 0.08 9.01 3.00
CA LEU A 297 0.40 7.73 3.61
C LEU A 297 0.25 6.60 2.58
N SER A 298 1.38 6.18 2.01
CA SER A 298 1.41 5.07 1.05
C SER A 298 1.47 3.70 1.76
N LEU A 299 0.75 3.59 2.89
CA LEU A 299 0.79 2.48 3.84
C LEU A 299 -0.62 2.19 4.37
N GLY A 300 -0.84 1.01 4.95
CA GLY A 300 -2.15 0.59 5.44
C GLY A 300 -2.14 -0.78 6.10
N GLY A 301 -3.09 -0.98 7.02
CA GLY A 301 -3.38 -2.28 7.65
C GLY A 301 -4.53 -3.03 6.96
N PRO A 302 -4.88 -4.25 7.41
CA PRO A 302 -6.14 -4.90 7.05
C PRO A 302 -7.34 -4.10 7.59
N SER A 303 -8.50 -4.19 6.94
CA SER A 303 -9.76 -3.66 7.47
C SER A 303 -10.00 -4.16 8.91
N ILE A 304 -10.14 -3.20 9.83
CA ILE A 304 -10.50 -3.40 11.24
C ILE A 304 -11.40 -2.24 11.71
N PRO A 305 -12.20 -2.42 12.77
CA PRO A 305 -13.06 -1.35 13.29
C PRO A 305 -12.29 -0.05 13.59
N LEU A 306 -12.86 1.09 13.22
CA LEU A 306 -12.19 2.41 13.28
C LEU A 306 -11.77 2.85 14.69
N ASP A 307 -12.33 2.25 15.74
CA ASP A 307 -11.90 2.45 17.14
C ASP A 307 -10.63 1.65 17.51
N LYS A 308 -10.03 0.95 16.54
CA LYS A 308 -8.84 0.08 16.67
C LYS A 308 -7.82 0.31 15.56
N ASP A 309 -8.19 0.97 14.47
CA ASP A 309 -7.29 1.41 13.41
C ASP A 309 -6.54 2.67 13.87
N LEU A 310 -5.24 2.54 14.12
CA LEU A 310 -4.40 3.66 14.56
C LEU A 310 -4.13 4.67 13.44
N ILE A 311 -4.17 4.25 12.18
CA ILE A 311 -4.11 5.16 11.02
C ILE A 311 -5.41 5.97 10.96
N ALA A 312 -6.57 5.35 11.17
CA ALA A 312 -7.86 6.05 11.27
C ALA A 312 -7.89 7.04 12.44
N ILE A 313 -7.52 6.62 13.65
CA ILE A 313 -7.54 7.48 14.86
C ILE A 313 -6.57 8.66 14.70
N GLY A 314 -5.35 8.40 14.23
CA GLY A 314 -4.37 9.44 13.93
C GLY A 314 -4.86 10.40 12.84
N ALA A 315 -5.41 9.88 11.75
CA ALA A 315 -5.94 10.67 10.64
C ALA A 315 -7.14 11.54 11.07
N PHE A 316 -7.97 11.09 12.02
CA PHE A 316 -9.01 11.93 12.62
C PHE A 316 -8.39 13.12 13.36
N GLY A 317 -7.32 12.88 14.12
CA GLY A 317 -6.52 13.92 14.78
C GLY A 317 -5.96 14.93 13.79
N VAL A 318 -5.33 14.48 12.70
CA VAL A 318 -4.76 15.31 11.64
C VAL A 318 -5.85 16.12 10.91
N MET A 319 -6.94 15.46 10.49
CA MET A 319 -8.09 16.10 9.82
C MET A 319 -8.78 17.13 10.73
N SER A 320 -8.82 16.90 12.06
CA SER A 320 -9.35 17.89 13.02
C SER A 320 -8.56 19.22 13.07
N LYS A 321 -7.37 19.26 12.47
CA LYS A 321 -6.55 20.48 12.30
C LYS A 321 -6.65 21.09 10.90
N GLY A 322 -7.50 20.55 10.03
CA GLY A 322 -7.69 21.01 8.65
C GLY A 322 -6.68 20.47 7.65
N ILE A 323 -5.89 19.45 8.01
CA ILE A 323 -4.89 18.82 7.15
C ILE A 323 -5.52 17.60 6.49
N LEU A 324 -5.50 17.56 5.15
CA LEU A 324 -6.04 16.42 4.39
C LEU A 324 -5.11 15.20 4.51
N VAL A 325 -5.67 14.07 4.95
CA VAL A 325 -4.96 12.78 4.97
C VAL A 325 -5.36 11.96 3.75
N VAL A 326 -4.37 11.51 2.98
CA VAL A 326 -4.53 10.70 1.77
C VAL A 326 -3.84 9.37 1.99
N CYS A 327 -4.58 8.26 1.89
CA CYS A 327 -4.03 6.92 2.12
C CYS A 327 -4.30 5.99 0.93
N ALA A 328 -3.41 5.02 0.70
CA ALA A 328 -3.65 3.96 -0.29
C ALA A 328 -4.77 3.01 0.18
N GLY A 329 -5.62 2.56 -0.75
CA GLY A 329 -6.69 1.59 -0.47
C GLY A 329 -6.22 0.14 -0.27
N GLY A 330 -4.91 -0.12 -0.32
CA GLY A 330 -4.33 -1.46 -0.19
C GLY A 330 -4.28 -2.25 -1.51
N ASN A 331 -3.40 -3.25 -1.56
CA ASN A 331 -3.11 -4.05 -2.75
C ASN A 331 -3.63 -5.50 -2.63
N SER A 332 -4.61 -5.75 -1.76
CA SER A 332 -5.08 -7.10 -1.40
C SER A 332 -6.34 -7.58 -2.14
N GLY A 333 -6.77 -6.86 -3.18
CA GLY A 333 -7.85 -7.32 -4.08
C GLY A 333 -7.45 -8.53 -4.94
N PRO A 334 -8.33 -9.03 -5.82
CA PRO A 334 -9.56 -8.39 -6.32
C PRO A 334 -10.84 -8.76 -5.55
N THR A 335 -10.76 -9.64 -4.55
CA THR A 335 -11.94 -10.16 -3.85
C THR A 335 -12.66 -9.08 -3.01
N PRO A 336 -13.96 -9.23 -2.70
CA PRO A 336 -14.68 -8.25 -1.88
C PRO A 336 -14.11 -8.11 -0.46
N ALA A 337 -14.24 -6.90 0.12
CA ALA A 337 -13.83 -6.55 1.49
C ALA A 337 -12.31 -6.67 1.78
N THR A 338 -11.47 -6.31 0.80
CA THR A 338 -9.99 -6.28 0.92
C THR A 338 -9.40 -4.87 0.96
N LEU A 339 -10.21 -3.86 1.33
CA LEU A 339 -9.81 -2.46 1.38
C LEU A 339 -9.01 -2.16 2.67
N SER A 340 -8.10 -1.18 2.58
CA SER A 340 -7.36 -0.60 3.70
C SER A 340 -7.74 0.88 3.89
N ASN A 341 -7.52 1.42 5.09
CA ASN A 341 -7.69 2.84 5.40
C ASN A 341 -9.13 3.36 5.11
N GLU A 342 -10.13 2.65 5.63
CA GLU A 342 -11.56 2.79 5.27
C GLU A 342 -12.28 3.97 5.97
N ALA A 343 -11.54 4.81 6.71
CA ALA A 343 -12.14 5.81 7.59
C ALA A 343 -12.78 6.98 6.81
N PRO A 344 -14.01 7.43 7.13
CA PRO A 344 -14.71 8.50 6.38
C PRO A 344 -14.03 9.88 6.33
N TRP A 345 -12.94 10.07 7.08
CA TRP A 345 -12.12 11.29 7.13
C TRP A 345 -10.73 11.12 6.48
N ILE A 346 -10.49 9.98 5.81
CA ILE A 346 -9.33 9.72 4.97
C ILE A 346 -9.77 9.79 3.50
N LEU A 347 -8.94 10.38 2.64
CA LEU A 347 -9.08 10.20 1.19
C LEU A 347 -8.41 8.88 0.79
N THR A 348 -9.20 7.82 0.74
CA THR A 348 -8.76 6.46 0.38
C THR A 348 -8.63 6.32 -1.14
N VAL A 349 -7.43 6.02 -1.63
CA VAL A 349 -7.09 6.01 -3.07
C VAL A 349 -6.90 4.58 -3.58
N GLY A 350 -7.79 4.12 -4.46
CA GLY A 350 -7.61 2.89 -5.23
C GLY A 350 -6.66 3.08 -6.42
N ALA A 351 -5.95 2.01 -6.81
CA ALA A 351 -5.06 2.02 -7.96
C ALA A 351 -5.83 1.76 -9.28
N GLY A 352 -5.47 2.47 -10.34
CA GLY A 352 -5.96 2.26 -11.70
C GLY A 352 -4.83 2.28 -12.71
N SER A 353 -5.01 1.62 -13.86
CA SER A 353 -4.04 1.64 -14.96
C SER A 353 -4.03 2.99 -15.68
N VAL A 354 -2.91 3.26 -16.36
CA VAL A 354 -2.73 4.43 -17.24
C VAL A 354 -2.70 4.00 -18.70
N ASP A 355 -2.80 4.96 -19.62
CA ASP A 355 -2.79 4.75 -21.08
C ASP A 355 -1.45 4.26 -21.70
N ARG A 356 -0.49 3.80 -20.88
CA ARG A 356 0.87 3.43 -21.29
C ARG A 356 1.22 2.02 -20.84
N SER A 357 1.12 1.07 -21.78
CA SER A 357 1.64 -0.30 -21.68
C SER A 357 3.12 -0.40 -22.11
N TYR A 358 3.93 -1.18 -21.40
CA TYR A 358 5.27 -1.63 -21.82
C TYR A 358 5.17 -2.89 -22.70
N ARG A 359 4.53 -2.73 -23.86
CA ARG A 359 4.19 -3.80 -24.81
C ARG A 359 5.38 -4.71 -25.13
N ALA A 360 5.16 -6.02 -25.03
CA ALA A 360 6.02 -7.10 -25.51
C ALA A 360 5.11 -8.14 -26.19
N THR A 361 5.19 -8.24 -27.51
CA THR A 361 4.21 -8.96 -28.33
C THR A 361 4.50 -10.46 -28.33
N VAL A 362 3.48 -11.29 -28.09
CA VAL A 362 3.50 -12.72 -28.39
C VAL A 362 2.85 -12.92 -29.76
N ARG A 363 3.62 -13.27 -30.78
CA ARG A 363 3.09 -13.66 -32.09
C ARG A 363 3.13 -15.17 -32.26
N LEU A 364 2.03 -15.75 -32.68
CA LEU A 364 1.90 -17.17 -32.98
C LEU A 364 2.20 -17.43 -34.47
N GLY A 365 2.38 -18.70 -34.82
CA GLY A 365 2.81 -19.14 -36.15
C GLY A 365 1.69 -19.28 -37.18
N ASP A 366 0.43 -19.24 -36.74
CA ASP A 366 -0.75 -19.02 -37.58
C ASP A 366 -0.94 -17.54 -37.98
N GLY A 367 -0.23 -16.63 -37.29
CA GLY A 367 -0.28 -15.19 -37.51
C GLY A 367 -1.07 -14.41 -36.44
N GLU A 368 -1.71 -15.07 -35.47
CA GLU A 368 -2.33 -14.34 -34.34
C GLU A 368 -1.26 -13.62 -33.51
N ALA A 369 -1.63 -12.49 -32.90
CA ALA A 369 -0.71 -11.64 -32.14
C ALA A 369 -1.40 -11.07 -30.90
N PHE A 370 -0.70 -11.15 -29.77
CA PHE A 370 -1.20 -10.77 -28.45
C PHE A 370 -0.26 -9.77 -27.81
N ASP A 371 -0.82 -8.63 -27.41
CA ASP A 371 -0.11 -7.53 -26.78
C ASP A 371 -0.04 -7.75 -25.27
N GLY A 372 0.97 -8.50 -24.82
CA GLY A 372 1.34 -8.56 -23.40
C GLY A 372 2.31 -7.45 -23.01
N GLU A 373 2.76 -7.44 -21.76
CA GLU A 373 3.71 -6.44 -21.23
C GLU A 373 4.98 -7.06 -20.63
N SER A 374 6.07 -6.30 -20.64
CA SER A 374 7.37 -6.67 -20.07
C SER A 374 8.33 -5.49 -19.97
N LEU A 375 9.07 -5.39 -18.85
CA LEU A 375 10.25 -4.52 -18.76
C LEU A 375 11.52 -5.17 -19.36
N THR A 376 11.47 -6.45 -19.73
CA THR A 376 12.62 -7.26 -20.17
C THR A 376 12.84 -7.20 -21.69
N GLN A 377 12.81 -5.98 -22.22
CA GLN A 377 12.98 -5.67 -23.66
C GLN A 377 14.46 -5.50 -24.04
N ASP A 378 15.25 -6.59 -23.96
CA ASP A 378 16.68 -6.56 -24.29
C ASP A 378 16.95 -6.85 -25.78
N LYS A 379 17.72 -5.98 -26.45
CA LYS A 379 18.10 -6.11 -27.87
C LYS A 379 18.94 -7.35 -28.19
N ARG A 380 19.48 -8.04 -27.17
CA ARG A 380 20.16 -9.34 -27.31
C ARG A 380 19.19 -10.48 -27.65
N PHE A 381 17.90 -10.33 -27.37
CA PHE A 381 16.89 -11.34 -27.70
C PHE A 381 16.46 -11.18 -29.16
N SER A 382 16.83 -12.15 -30.00
CA SER A 382 16.40 -12.18 -31.40
C SER A 382 14.91 -12.49 -31.50
N SER A 383 14.13 -11.65 -32.18
CA SER A 383 12.80 -11.99 -32.69
C SER A 383 12.91 -13.03 -33.81
N LYS A 384 13.17 -14.28 -33.41
CA LYS A 384 13.12 -15.49 -34.24
C LYS A 384 11.98 -16.37 -33.75
N ALA A 385 11.55 -17.30 -34.60
CA ALA A 385 10.64 -18.35 -34.19
C ALA A 385 11.27 -19.28 -33.14
N TYR A 386 10.59 -19.48 -32.01
CA TYR A 386 10.91 -20.47 -31.00
C TYR A 386 9.76 -21.48 -30.88
N PRO A 387 10.05 -22.77 -30.63
CA PRO A 387 9.03 -23.73 -30.21
C PRO A 387 8.27 -23.25 -28.97
N LEU A 388 6.94 -23.19 -29.05
CA LEU A 388 6.08 -23.00 -27.89
C LEU A 388 5.96 -24.33 -27.10
N TYR A 389 5.92 -24.26 -25.76
CA TYR A 389 5.65 -25.39 -24.88
C TYR A 389 4.69 -25.00 -23.75
N TYR A 390 3.64 -25.79 -23.53
CA TYR A 390 2.67 -25.59 -22.45
C TYR A 390 2.60 -26.87 -21.60
N PRO A 391 2.95 -26.82 -20.30
CA PRO A 391 2.88 -27.96 -19.40
C PRO A 391 1.43 -28.20 -18.95
N GLN A 392 0.75 -29.15 -19.59
CA GLN A 392 -0.64 -29.47 -19.26
C GLN A 392 -0.75 -30.04 -17.84
N GLY A 393 -1.33 -29.26 -16.92
CA GLY A 393 -1.63 -29.69 -15.54
C GLY A 393 -0.60 -29.32 -14.46
N THR A 394 0.52 -28.69 -14.82
CA THR A 394 1.53 -28.18 -13.86
C THR A 394 1.97 -26.77 -14.30
N SER A 395 1.06 -25.81 -14.21
CA SER A 395 1.14 -24.60 -15.04
C SER A 395 2.00 -23.47 -14.49
N TYR A 396 2.38 -23.47 -13.20
CA TYR A 396 3.19 -22.39 -12.62
C TYR A 396 4.67 -22.39 -13.03
N CYS A 397 5.16 -23.44 -13.71
CA CYS A 397 6.54 -23.53 -14.22
C CYS A 397 7.66 -23.42 -13.17
N ASP A 398 7.37 -23.78 -11.92
CA ASP A 398 8.31 -23.78 -10.79
C ASP A 398 9.31 -24.94 -10.83
N TYR A 399 8.98 -26.04 -11.51
CA TYR A 399 9.83 -27.22 -11.63
C TYR A 399 9.68 -27.95 -12.98
N PHE A 400 10.76 -28.59 -13.45
CA PHE A 400 10.82 -29.36 -14.69
C PHE A 400 11.61 -30.65 -14.50
N ASP A 401 10.92 -31.79 -14.36
CA ASP A 401 11.49 -33.14 -14.40
C ASP A 401 10.91 -33.93 -15.59
N GLY A 402 11.70 -34.84 -16.17
CA GLY A 402 11.37 -35.62 -17.37
C GLY A 402 11.15 -34.81 -18.67
N VAL A 403 11.05 -33.48 -18.59
CA VAL A 403 10.70 -32.60 -19.71
C VAL A 403 11.91 -31.80 -20.19
N ASN A 404 12.30 -32.00 -21.44
CA ASN A 404 13.22 -31.10 -22.13
C ASN A 404 12.45 -29.85 -22.64
N ILE A 405 12.71 -28.68 -22.04
CA ILE A 405 12.25 -27.36 -22.50
C ILE A 405 13.34 -26.52 -23.18
N THR A 406 14.53 -27.10 -23.41
CA THR A 406 15.69 -26.36 -23.90
C THR A 406 15.42 -25.71 -25.27
N GLY A 407 15.65 -24.41 -25.38
CA GLY A 407 15.41 -23.64 -26.60
C GLY A 407 13.95 -23.29 -26.90
N LYS A 408 13.01 -23.57 -25.98
CA LYS A 408 11.57 -23.32 -26.15
C LYS A 408 11.09 -22.08 -25.39
N VAL A 409 10.03 -21.43 -25.87
CA VAL A 409 9.25 -20.48 -25.08
C VAL A 409 8.21 -21.26 -24.29
N VAL A 410 8.20 -21.10 -22.96
CA VAL A 410 7.26 -21.81 -22.08
C VAL A 410 6.06 -20.94 -21.77
N VAL A 411 4.85 -21.51 -21.80
CA VAL A 411 3.61 -20.88 -21.36
C VAL A 411 3.34 -21.29 -19.92
N CYS A 412 3.13 -20.33 -19.03
CA CYS A 412 2.99 -20.53 -17.60
C CYS A 412 1.83 -19.70 -17.04
N ASP A 413 1.05 -20.25 -16.12
CA ASP A 413 0.03 -19.48 -15.39
C ASP A 413 0.68 -18.79 -14.16
N THR A 414 0.08 -17.73 -13.62
CA THR A 414 0.60 -16.99 -12.45
C THR A 414 -0.46 -16.83 -11.35
N GLU A 415 -0.18 -17.34 -10.14
CA GLU A 415 -1.07 -17.21 -8.95
C GLU A 415 -1.29 -15.75 -8.48
N THR A 416 -0.53 -14.78 -9.01
CA THR A 416 -0.69 -13.35 -8.72
C THR A 416 -0.40 -12.51 -9.98
N PRO A 417 -0.80 -11.22 -10.02
CA PRO A 417 -0.47 -10.31 -11.12
C PRO A 417 1.03 -10.08 -11.34
N LEU A 418 1.90 -10.43 -10.39
CA LEU A 418 3.36 -10.41 -10.52
C LEU A 418 3.87 -11.84 -10.81
N PRO A 419 4.56 -12.08 -11.93
CA PRO A 419 5.14 -13.39 -12.23
C PRO A 419 6.22 -13.79 -11.21
N PRO A 420 6.20 -15.02 -10.66
CA PRO A 420 7.04 -15.36 -9.53
C PRO A 420 8.47 -15.75 -9.96
N LEU A 421 9.46 -15.25 -9.22
CA LEU A 421 10.89 -15.32 -9.57
C LEU A 421 11.43 -16.77 -9.65
N ASN A 422 10.91 -17.70 -8.84
CA ASN A 422 11.28 -19.11 -8.89
C ASN A 422 10.97 -19.74 -10.25
N SER A 423 9.81 -19.44 -10.84
CA SER A 423 9.42 -19.97 -12.16
C SER A 423 10.29 -19.41 -13.29
N ILE A 424 10.65 -18.12 -13.21
CA ILE A 424 11.61 -17.49 -14.13
C ILE A 424 12.98 -18.19 -14.03
N GLN A 425 13.45 -18.46 -12.82
CA GLN A 425 14.70 -19.17 -12.56
C GLN A 425 14.65 -20.64 -13.03
N ALA A 426 13.54 -21.35 -12.81
CA ALA A 426 13.36 -22.73 -13.24
C ALA A 426 13.33 -22.88 -14.77
N VAL A 427 12.59 -22.01 -15.46
CA VAL A 427 12.59 -21.95 -16.94
C VAL A 427 13.99 -21.65 -17.47
N GLN A 428 14.71 -20.70 -16.86
CA GLN A 428 16.09 -20.38 -17.25
C GLN A 428 17.05 -21.57 -17.00
N ALA A 429 16.94 -22.24 -15.84
CA ALA A 429 17.82 -23.34 -15.45
C ALA A 429 17.66 -24.59 -16.33
N ALA A 430 16.44 -24.90 -16.78
CA ALA A 430 16.19 -25.98 -17.75
C ALA A 430 16.44 -25.55 -19.23
N GLY A 431 17.01 -24.36 -19.44
CA GLY A 431 17.46 -23.88 -20.75
C GLY A 431 16.34 -23.33 -21.64
N GLY A 432 15.21 -22.94 -21.06
CA GLY A 432 14.13 -22.26 -21.77
C GLY A 432 14.62 -20.97 -22.45
N ALA A 433 14.09 -20.69 -23.63
CA ALA A 433 14.45 -19.54 -24.44
C ALA A 433 13.62 -18.28 -24.14
N GLY A 434 12.51 -18.42 -23.41
CA GLY A 434 11.63 -17.33 -22.97
C GLY A 434 10.41 -17.86 -22.21
N VAL A 435 9.60 -16.96 -21.66
CA VAL A 435 8.37 -17.32 -20.95
C VAL A 435 7.20 -16.39 -21.28
N VAL A 436 6.01 -16.98 -21.48
CA VAL A 436 4.74 -16.26 -21.59
C VAL A 436 3.94 -16.54 -20.33
N PHE A 437 3.69 -15.50 -19.54
CA PHE A 437 2.92 -15.61 -18.30
C PHE A 437 1.45 -15.26 -18.55
N ILE A 438 0.55 -16.14 -18.12
CA ILE A 438 -0.90 -15.98 -18.23
C ILE A 438 -1.46 -15.57 -16.87
N ASN A 439 -2.06 -14.39 -16.83
CA ASN A 439 -2.76 -13.89 -15.66
C ASN A 439 -4.01 -14.72 -15.35
N GLU A 440 -4.40 -14.86 -14.09
CA GLU A 440 -5.70 -15.48 -13.75
C GLU A 440 -6.87 -14.59 -14.19
N ALA A 441 -8.04 -15.21 -14.39
CA ALA A 441 -9.25 -14.51 -14.81
C ALA A 441 -9.70 -13.45 -13.80
N ASP A 442 -9.55 -13.72 -12.50
CA ASP A 442 -9.99 -12.84 -11.39
C ASP A 442 -9.20 -11.52 -11.35
N PHE A 443 -7.94 -11.52 -11.80
CA PHE A 443 -7.12 -10.31 -11.93
C PHE A 443 -7.42 -9.51 -13.22
N GLY A 444 -8.11 -10.12 -14.20
CA GLY A 444 -8.55 -9.49 -15.43
C GLY A 444 -7.42 -8.87 -16.25
N TYR A 445 -7.47 -7.55 -16.42
CA TYR A 445 -6.47 -6.75 -17.14
C TYR A 445 -5.31 -6.26 -16.26
N THR A 446 -5.25 -6.66 -14.99
CA THR A 446 -4.21 -6.22 -14.05
C THR A 446 -2.90 -6.97 -14.29
N ILE A 447 -1.89 -6.29 -14.83
CA ILE A 447 -0.56 -6.86 -15.14
C ILE A 447 0.49 -6.07 -14.36
N VAL A 448 1.36 -6.75 -13.60
CA VAL A 448 2.41 -6.12 -12.78
C VAL A 448 3.79 -6.55 -13.28
N VAL A 449 4.47 -5.65 -13.99
CA VAL A 449 5.76 -5.93 -14.61
C VAL A 449 6.95 -5.56 -13.73
N GLU A 450 7.85 -6.52 -13.52
CA GLU A 450 9.17 -6.34 -12.91
C GLU A 450 10.29 -6.52 -13.96
N LYS A 451 11.50 -6.01 -13.66
CA LYS A 451 12.66 -6.09 -14.55
C LYS A 451 13.55 -7.29 -14.24
N TYR A 452 13.50 -8.29 -15.10
CA TYR A 452 14.45 -9.40 -15.13
C TYR A 452 15.47 -9.23 -16.27
N TYR A 453 16.67 -9.78 -16.13
CA TYR A 453 17.82 -9.45 -17.02
C TYR A 453 18.25 -10.55 -18.00
N ASN A 454 17.73 -11.78 -17.85
CA ASN A 454 18.33 -12.97 -18.45
C ASN A 454 17.39 -13.83 -19.33
N LEU A 455 16.08 -13.60 -19.28
CA LEU A 455 15.07 -14.40 -19.99
C LEU A 455 14.05 -13.46 -20.64
N PRO A 456 13.80 -13.51 -21.97
CA PRO A 456 12.75 -12.70 -22.58
C PRO A 456 11.39 -13.20 -22.11
N MET A 457 10.48 -12.28 -21.84
CA MET A 457 9.15 -12.62 -21.36
C MET A 457 8.09 -11.62 -21.79
N SER A 458 6.84 -12.07 -21.77
CA SER A 458 5.64 -11.26 -21.93
C SER A 458 4.55 -11.80 -21.00
N GLN A 459 3.88 -10.94 -20.25
CA GLN A 459 2.70 -11.31 -19.46
C GLN A 459 1.44 -10.87 -20.20
N VAL A 460 0.47 -11.76 -20.34
CA VAL A 460 -0.77 -11.58 -21.13
C VAL A 460 -2.01 -11.76 -20.25
N THR A 461 -3.14 -11.23 -20.73
CA THR A 461 -4.46 -11.41 -20.08
C THR A 461 -4.88 -12.88 -20.06
N ALA A 462 -5.77 -13.25 -19.13
CA ALA A 462 -6.40 -14.58 -19.12
C ALA A 462 -7.09 -14.92 -20.45
N THR A 463 -7.71 -13.93 -21.11
CA THR A 463 -8.45 -14.08 -22.38
C THR A 463 -7.51 -14.38 -23.55
N ASP A 464 -6.33 -13.76 -23.60
CA ASP A 464 -5.36 -13.98 -24.66
C ASP A 464 -4.49 -15.21 -24.38
N GLY A 465 -4.17 -15.45 -23.10
CA GLY A 465 -3.59 -16.70 -22.62
C GLY A 465 -4.44 -17.92 -22.99
N ALA A 466 -5.77 -17.83 -22.90
CA ALA A 466 -6.68 -18.90 -23.34
C ALA A 466 -6.54 -19.24 -24.84
N LYS A 467 -6.29 -18.25 -25.71
CA LYS A 467 -6.04 -18.47 -27.15
C LYS A 467 -4.66 -19.07 -27.38
N ILE A 468 -3.63 -18.56 -26.71
CA ILE A 468 -2.25 -19.08 -26.77
C ILE A 468 -2.19 -20.55 -26.28
N MET A 469 -2.91 -20.88 -25.20
CA MET A 469 -3.09 -22.26 -24.74
C MET A 469 -3.89 -23.10 -25.74
N GLY A 470 -4.94 -22.54 -26.35
CA GLY A 470 -5.71 -23.19 -27.42
C GLY A 470 -4.80 -23.60 -28.58
N TYR A 471 -4.02 -22.67 -29.11
CA TYR A 471 -3.02 -22.90 -30.15
C TYR A 471 -1.97 -23.93 -29.76
N ALA A 472 -1.45 -23.88 -28.53
CA ALA A 472 -0.51 -24.87 -28.00
C ALA A 472 -1.13 -26.28 -27.86
N ARG A 473 -2.47 -26.39 -27.75
CA ARG A 473 -3.22 -27.66 -27.70
C ARG A 473 -3.67 -28.17 -29.07
N VAL A 474 -3.76 -27.31 -30.10
CA VAL A 474 -4.00 -27.72 -31.51
C VAL A 474 -2.70 -28.25 -32.09
N GLY A 475 -2.30 -29.44 -31.61
CA GLY A 475 -1.02 -30.06 -31.96
C GLY A 475 -0.75 -31.38 -31.22
N SER A 476 -1.04 -32.49 -31.91
CA SER A 476 -0.77 -33.89 -31.50
C SER A 476 -1.48 -34.42 -30.25
N THR A 477 -2.29 -35.46 -30.46
CA THR A 477 -2.85 -36.33 -29.40
C THR A 477 -1.83 -37.28 -28.76
N SER A 478 -0.54 -37.19 -29.12
CA SER A 478 0.54 -37.92 -28.44
C SER A 478 1.88 -37.19 -28.55
N VAL A 479 2.34 -36.62 -27.44
CA VAL A 479 3.73 -36.14 -27.18
C VAL A 479 4.31 -35.21 -28.27
N ARG A 480 4.38 -33.91 -27.93
CA ARG A 480 4.93 -32.77 -28.70
C ARG A 480 3.96 -32.18 -29.74
N CYS A 481 3.77 -30.88 -29.63
CA CYS A 481 3.86 -29.99 -30.79
C CYS A 481 4.83 -28.85 -30.46
N THR A 482 5.43 -28.28 -31.49
CA THR A 482 6.43 -27.21 -31.41
C THR A 482 6.09 -26.16 -32.45
N GLN A 483 5.03 -25.40 -32.17
CA GLN A 483 4.58 -24.30 -33.01
C GLN A 483 5.55 -23.10 -32.90
N PRO A 484 5.82 -22.35 -33.98
CA PRO A 484 6.74 -21.22 -33.94
C PRO A 484 6.09 -19.97 -33.33
N ALA A 485 6.58 -19.52 -32.17
CA ALA A 485 6.19 -18.26 -31.54
C ALA A 485 7.33 -17.23 -31.60
N TRP A 486 6.98 -15.94 -31.70
CA TRP A 486 7.92 -14.82 -31.68
C TRP A 486 7.62 -13.94 -30.46
N LEU A 487 8.66 -13.59 -29.71
CA LEU A 487 8.64 -12.51 -28.73
C LEU A 487 9.26 -11.27 -29.38
N ALA A 488 8.53 -10.15 -29.38
CA ALA A 488 8.91 -8.90 -30.06
C ALA A 488 8.37 -7.65 -29.34
#